data_AF-A0A5J6MLQ1-F1
#
_entry.id   AF-A0A5J6MLQ1-F1
#
_cell.length_a   1.000
_cell.length_b   1.000
_cell.length_c   1.000
_cell.angle_alpha   90.00
_cell.angle_beta   90.00
_cell.angle_gamma   90.00
#
_symmetry.space_group_name_H-M   'P 1'
#
loop_
_entity.id
_entity.type
_entity.pdbx_description
1 polymer ?
#
loop_
_entity_poly.entity_id
_entity_poly.type
_entity_poly.pdbx_seq_one_letter_code
_entity_poly.pdbx_strand_id
1 'polypeptide(L)'
;MHTPATTAPLDMSPDAVEARIRDAAIAEAATIDVGFVNSFRQIQARVQANAAAKGFWFEGQTRNKAEMIALMHSELSEALEAIRHGNPADKHCPEFDNLSIELADTVIRIMDFAQGFNLPVAEAIVAKTLFNATRPLMHGGKAF
;
A
#
# COMPACT_ATOMS: atom_id res chain seq x y z
N MET A 1 19.36 -27.49 -45.76
CA MET A 1 18.26 -27.13 -44.85
C MET A 1 18.87 -26.84 -43.50
N HIS A 2 18.98 -25.56 -43.12
CA HIS A 2 19.54 -25.13 -41.84
C HIS A 2 18.35 -24.96 -40.88
N THR A 3 18.22 -25.87 -39.92
CA THR A 3 17.26 -25.70 -38.81
C THR A 3 17.70 -24.51 -37.96
N PRO A 4 16.84 -23.54 -37.65
CA PRO A 4 17.19 -22.48 -36.73
C PRO A 4 17.29 -23.08 -35.33
N ALA A 5 18.40 -22.79 -34.64
CA ALA A 5 18.56 -23.10 -33.23
C ALA A 5 17.43 -22.43 -32.45
N THR A 6 16.57 -23.23 -31.84
CA THR A 6 15.68 -22.77 -30.77
C THR A 6 16.57 -22.31 -29.64
N THR A 7 16.75 -21.00 -29.52
CA THR A 7 17.46 -20.39 -28.39
C THR A 7 16.66 -20.69 -27.12
N ALA A 8 17.12 -21.67 -26.35
CA ALA A 8 16.70 -21.82 -24.96
C ALA A 8 17.03 -20.51 -24.20
N PRO A 9 16.18 -20.06 -23.26
CA PRO A 9 16.48 -18.85 -22.49
C PRO A 9 17.79 -19.05 -21.73
N LEU A 10 18.76 -18.19 -22.02
CA LEU A 10 20.06 -18.12 -21.37
C LEU A 10 19.88 -17.79 -19.87
N ASP A 11 20.48 -18.64 -19.02
CA ASP A 11 21.03 -18.35 -17.69
C ASP A 11 20.45 -17.13 -16.95
N MET A 12 19.31 -17.32 -16.30
CA MET A 12 18.81 -16.38 -15.30
C MET A 12 19.24 -16.84 -13.90
N SER A 13 19.80 -15.92 -13.10
CA SER A 13 20.07 -16.20 -11.70
C SER A 13 18.77 -16.51 -10.92
N PRO A 14 18.83 -17.28 -9.83
CA PRO A 14 17.66 -17.56 -8.99
C PRO A 14 16.90 -16.29 -8.58
N ASP A 15 17.62 -15.23 -8.20
CA ASP A 15 17.04 -13.94 -7.82
C ASP A 15 16.28 -13.28 -8.98
N ALA A 16 16.79 -13.40 -10.21
CA ALA A 16 16.14 -12.86 -11.40
C ALA A 16 14.85 -13.63 -11.75
N VAL A 17 14.85 -14.95 -11.52
CA VAL A 17 13.65 -15.79 -11.68
C VAL A 17 12.60 -15.40 -10.63
N GLU A 18 13.00 -15.23 -9.37
CA GLU A 18 12.09 -14.83 -8.28
C GLU A 18 11.50 -13.44 -8.51
N ALA A 19 12.31 -12.47 -8.92
CA ALA A 19 11.84 -11.14 -9.28
C ALA A 19 10.81 -11.19 -10.42
N ARG A 20 11.07 -11.97 -11.47
CA ARG A 20 10.14 -12.12 -12.60
C ARG A 20 8.81 -12.77 -12.20
N ILE A 21 8.84 -13.78 -11.32
CA ILE A 21 7.62 -14.40 -10.79
C ILE A 21 6.81 -13.38 -9.99
N ARG A 22 7.48 -12.59 -9.13
CA ARG A 22 6.84 -11.52 -8.38
C ARG A 22 6.21 -10.48 -9.30
N ASP A 23 6.93 -10.04 -10.32
CA ASP A 23 6.44 -9.03 -11.27
C ASP A 23 5.23 -9.54 -12.06
N ALA A 24 5.24 -10.82 -12.46
CA ALA A 24 4.09 -11.45 -13.11
C ALA A 24 2.86 -11.50 -12.18
N ALA A 25 3.05 -11.85 -10.91
CA ALA A 25 1.96 -11.87 -9.93
C ALA A 25 1.39 -10.47 -9.65
N ILE A 26 2.24 -9.44 -9.60
CA ILE A 26 1.81 -8.03 -9.50
C ILE A 26 0.99 -7.65 -10.72
N ALA A 27 1.46 -7.99 -11.93
CA ALA A 27 0.75 -7.71 -13.17
C ALA A 27 -0.63 -8.41 -13.21
N GLU A 28 -0.71 -9.67 -12.77
CA GLU A 28 -1.98 -10.41 -12.67
C GLU A 28 -2.94 -9.76 -11.67
N ALA A 29 -2.47 -9.38 -10.48
CA ALA A 29 -3.31 -8.67 -9.51
C ALA A 29 -3.83 -7.34 -10.08
N ALA A 30 -3.02 -6.63 -10.87
CA ALA A 30 -3.43 -5.40 -11.53
C ALA A 30 -4.50 -5.59 -12.60
N THR A 31 -4.61 -6.77 -13.23
CA THR A 31 -5.66 -7.04 -14.23
C THR A 31 -7.00 -7.43 -13.62
N ILE A 32 -7.01 -7.96 -12.39
CA ILE A 32 -8.23 -8.41 -11.72
C ILE A 32 -9.09 -7.23 -11.26
N ASP A 33 -8.46 -6.19 -10.70
CA ASP A 33 -9.15 -4.96 -10.30
C ASP A 33 -8.40 -3.71 -10.78
N VAL A 34 -8.35 -3.58 -12.11
CA VAL A 34 -7.72 -2.45 -12.82
C VAL A 34 -8.26 -1.11 -12.32
N GLY A 35 -9.58 -1.04 -12.07
CA GLY A 35 -10.25 0.17 -11.61
C GLY A 35 -9.72 0.64 -10.27
N PHE A 36 -9.73 -0.25 -9.26
CA PHE A 36 -9.18 0.06 -7.93
C PHE A 36 -7.69 0.43 -8.00
N VAL A 37 -6.88 -0.38 -8.68
CA VAL A 37 -5.41 -0.15 -8.75
C VAL A 37 -5.10 1.21 -9.36
N ASN A 38 -5.77 1.58 -10.44
CA ASN A 38 -5.56 2.88 -11.08
C ASN A 38 -6.01 4.04 -10.18
N SER A 39 -7.19 3.94 -9.55
CA SER A 39 -7.68 4.97 -8.63
C SER A 39 -6.78 5.12 -7.41
N PHE A 40 -6.32 4.02 -6.80
CA PHE A 40 -5.40 4.05 -5.68
C PHE A 40 -4.09 4.73 -6.06
N ARG A 41 -3.49 4.34 -7.19
CA ARG A 41 -2.25 4.95 -7.69
C ARG A 41 -2.40 6.43 -7.98
N GLN A 42 -3.54 6.86 -8.52
CA GLN A 42 -3.80 8.28 -8.78
C GLN A 42 -3.81 9.11 -7.49
N ILE A 43 -4.50 8.62 -6.45
CA ILE A 43 -4.55 9.30 -5.16
C ILE A 43 -3.20 9.24 -4.45
N GLN A 44 -2.53 8.08 -4.49
CA GLN A 44 -1.17 7.88 -3.97
C GLN A 44 -0.17 8.89 -4.57
N ALA A 45 -0.19 9.09 -5.89
CA ALA A 45 0.65 10.07 -6.55
C ALA A 45 0.35 11.50 -6.08
N ARG A 46 -0.93 11.84 -5.88
CA ARG A 46 -1.33 13.17 -5.39
C ARG A 46 -0.89 13.40 -3.94
N VAL A 47 -1.02 12.40 -3.08
CA VAL A 47 -0.56 12.44 -1.68
C VAL A 47 0.94 12.71 -1.62
N GLN A 48 1.73 11.95 -2.37
CA GLN A 48 3.19 12.11 -2.36
C GLN A 48 3.62 13.45 -2.96
N ALA A 49 2.94 13.92 -4.02
CA ALA A 49 3.20 15.25 -4.58
C ALA A 49 2.97 16.37 -3.56
N ASN A 50 1.90 16.26 -2.75
CA ASN A 50 1.63 17.21 -1.66
C ASN A 50 2.71 17.14 -0.57
N ALA A 51 3.18 15.95 -0.21
CA ALA A 51 4.27 15.78 0.76
C ALA A 51 5.59 16.37 0.25
N ALA A 52 5.95 16.11 -1.02
CA ALA A 52 7.12 16.68 -1.66
C ALA A 52 7.06 18.21 -1.71
N ALA A 53 5.92 18.79 -2.08
CA ALA A 53 5.72 20.24 -2.10
C ALA A 53 5.87 20.91 -0.72
N LYS A 54 5.62 20.15 0.36
CA LYS A 54 5.84 20.58 1.75
C LYS A 54 7.26 20.32 2.27
N GLY A 55 8.16 19.84 1.41
CA GLY A 55 9.58 19.59 1.75
C GLY A 55 9.84 18.27 2.46
N PHE A 56 8.89 17.33 2.48
CA PHE A 56 9.10 16.02 3.08
C PHE A 56 9.88 15.05 2.18
N TRP A 57 9.95 15.35 0.87
CA TRP A 57 10.72 14.59 -0.11
C TRP A 57 11.51 15.54 -1.00
N PHE A 58 12.80 15.30 -1.15
CA PHE A 58 13.66 16.02 -2.11
C PHE A 58 14.71 15.09 -2.71
N GLU A 59 15.29 15.50 -3.84
CA GLU A 59 16.27 14.71 -4.59
C GLU A 59 17.48 14.36 -3.72
N GLY A 60 17.91 13.10 -3.75
CA GLY A 60 19.00 12.57 -2.92
C GLY A 60 18.63 12.27 -1.47
N GLN A 61 17.42 12.59 -1.01
CA GLN A 61 16.95 12.21 0.32
C GLN A 61 16.53 10.75 0.36
N THR A 62 17.04 10.01 1.35
CA THR A 62 16.46 8.73 1.76
C THR A 62 15.78 8.92 3.12
N ARG A 63 14.45 8.82 3.16
CA ARG A 63 13.72 8.84 4.43
C ARG A 63 13.92 7.53 5.18
N ASN A 64 13.97 7.61 6.51
CA ASN A 64 14.06 6.42 7.34
C ASN A 64 12.71 5.68 7.38
N LYS A 65 12.70 4.43 6.90
CA LYS A 65 11.48 3.61 6.86
C LYS A 65 10.87 3.39 8.24
N ALA A 66 11.69 3.19 9.28
CA ALA A 66 11.21 2.94 10.63
C ALA A 66 10.54 4.18 11.23
N GLU A 67 11.09 5.38 11.01
CA GLU A 67 10.47 6.64 11.43
C GLU A 67 9.12 6.85 10.72
N MET A 68 9.05 6.59 9.42
CA MET A 68 7.80 6.71 8.68
C MET A 68 6.75 5.71 9.13
N ILE A 69 7.14 4.48 9.47
CA ILE A 69 6.24 3.48 10.05
C ILE A 69 5.77 3.93 11.45
N ALA A 70 6.65 4.48 12.28
CA ALA A 70 6.28 5.03 13.59
C ALA A 70 5.25 6.17 13.48
N LEU A 71 5.34 7.01 12.44
CA LEU A 71 4.32 8.01 12.14
C LEU A 71 2.96 7.40 11.72
N MET A 72 2.92 6.20 11.13
CA MET A 72 1.64 5.51 10.90
C MET A 72 1.04 5.01 12.22
N HIS A 73 1.89 4.57 13.15
CA HIS A 73 1.46 4.17 14.49
C HIS A 73 0.92 5.33 15.33
N SER A 74 1.41 6.56 15.13
CA SER A 74 0.86 7.73 15.81
C SER A 74 -0.58 8.00 15.41
N GLU A 75 -0.91 7.99 14.11
CA GLU A 75 -2.32 8.19 13.68
C GLU A 75 -3.24 7.07 14.20
N LEU A 76 -2.77 5.82 14.24
CA LEU A 76 -3.55 4.73 14.85
C LEU A 76 -3.75 4.93 16.37
N SER A 77 -2.81 5.60 17.04
CA SER A 77 -2.96 5.96 18.45
C SER A 77 -3.94 7.13 18.62
N GLU A 78 -3.96 8.09 17.70
CA GLU A 78 -4.94 9.18 17.65
C GLU A 78 -6.36 8.64 17.37
N ALA A 79 -6.49 7.65 16.49
CA ALA A 79 -7.74 6.93 16.26
C ALA A 79 -8.28 6.26 17.54
N LEU A 80 -7.39 5.68 18.36
CA LEU A 80 -7.76 5.12 19.66
C LEU A 80 -8.18 6.21 20.66
N GLU A 81 -7.48 7.35 20.67
CA GLU A 81 -7.87 8.51 21.48
C GLU A 81 -9.23 9.05 21.07
N ALA A 82 -9.54 9.14 19.77
CA ALA A 82 -10.84 9.56 19.28
C ALA A 82 -11.97 8.72 19.90
N ILE A 83 -11.81 7.39 19.95
CA ILE A 83 -12.76 6.48 20.61
C ILE A 83 -12.90 6.79 22.11
N ARG A 84 -11.78 7.03 22.81
CA ARG A 84 -11.77 7.34 24.26
C ARG A 84 -12.49 8.65 24.60
N HIS A 85 -12.46 9.62 23.68
CA HIS A 85 -13.08 10.95 23.85
C HIS A 85 -14.46 11.08 23.19
N GLY A 86 -15.13 9.96 22.91
CA GLY A 86 -16.51 9.95 22.40
C GLY A 86 -16.66 10.24 20.90
N ASN A 87 -15.54 10.22 20.16
CA ASN A 87 -15.46 10.37 18.72
C ASN A 87 -16.24 11.58 18.14
N PRO A 88 -15.87 12.82 18.51
CA PRO A 88 -16.53 14.01 17.99
C PRO A 88 -16.24 14.21 16.49
N ALA A 89 -16.98 15.14 15.88
CA ALA A 89 -16.67 15.62 14.53
C ALA A 89 -15.27 16.26 14.49
N ASP A 90 -14.58 16.08 13.37
CA ASP A 90 -13.26 16.68 13.18
C ASP A 90 -13.31 18.20 13.07
N LYS A 91 -12.24 18.84 13.54
CA LYS A 91 -12.12 20.29 13.56
C LYS A 91 -11.94 20.88 12.16
N HIS A 92 -11.27 20.16 11.26
CA HIS A 92 -10.90 20.64 9.93
C HIS A 92 -11.83 20.11 8.84
N CYS A 93 -12.42 18.94 9.06
CA CYS A 93 -13.38 18.25 8.21
C CYS A 93 -14.63 17.85 9.04
N PRO A 94 -15.46 18.83 9.45
CA PRO A 94 -16.57 18.61 10.38
C PRO A 94 -17.69 17.69 9.87
N GLU A 95 -17.68 17.33 8.60
CA GLU A 95 -18.56 16.32 8.01
C GLU A 95 -18.17 14.87 8.36
N PHE A 96 -16.98 14.65 8.93
CA PHE A 96 -16.48 13.34 9.36
C PHE A 96 -16.16 13.34 10.86
N ASP A 97 -16.17 12.16 11.47
CA ASP A 97 -15.72 11.96 12.85
C ASP A 97 -14.19 11.79 12.93
N ASN A 98 -13.62 12.08 14.11
CA ASN A 98 -12.17 11.99 14.33
C ASN A 98 -11.62 10.60 14.00
N LEU A 99 -12.30 9.52 14.40
CA LEU A 99 -11.86 8.15 14.11
C LEU A 99 -11.70 7.93 12.60
N SER A 100 -12.65 8.39 11.79
CA SER A 100 -12.61 8.27 10.33
C SER A 100 -11.46 9.08 9.73
N ILE A 101 -11.19 10.27 10.26
CA ILE A 101 -10.07 11.12 9.84
C ILE A 101 -8.73 10.47 10.16
N GLU A 102 -8.52 9.99 11.39
CA GLU A 102 -7.24 9.38 11.80
C GLU A 102 -6.94 8.07 11.03
N LEU A 103 -7.98 7.29 10.72
CA LEU A 103 -7.83 6.12 9.85
C LEU A 103 -7.50 6.53 8.40
N ALA A 104 -8.10 7.61 7.90
CA ALA A 104 -7.77 8.15 6.58
C ALA A 104 -6.32 8.67 6.55
N ASP A 105 -5.87 9.37 7.59
CA ASP A 105 -4.49 9.85 7.70
C ASP A 105 -3.49 8.70 7.77
N THR A 106 -3.83 7.60 8.46
CA THR A 106 -3.05 6.36 8.42
C THR A 106 -2.91 5.84 6.97
N VAL A 107 -4.01 5.77 6.21
CA VAL A 107 -3.99 5.32 4.81
C VAL A 107 -3.17 6.26 3.93
N ILE A 108 -3.29 7.57 4.13
CA ILE A 108 -2.51 8.60 3.42
C ILE A 108 -1.01 8.41 3.68
N ARG A 109 -0.60 8.15 4.94
CA ARG A 109 0.81 7.84 5.25
C ARG A 109 1.30 6.57 4.57
N ILE A 110 0.47 5.52 4.51
CA ILE A 110 0.80 4.29 3.79
C ILE A 110 0.97 4.56 2.29
N MET A 111 0.11 5.39 1.69
CA MET A 111 0.22 5.79 0.29
C MET A 111 1.52 6.57 0.02
N ASP A 112 1.84 7.58 0.84
CA ASP A 112 3.09 8.35 0.73
C ASP A 112 4.32 7.43 0.82
N PHE A 113 4.32 6.53 1.81
CA PHE A 113 5.37 5.52 1.99
C PHE A 113 5.48 4.58 0.79
N ALA A 114 4.36 4.07 0.30
CA ALA A 114 4.33 3.17 -0.85
C ALA A 114 4.88 3.83 -2.10
N GLN A 115 4.51 5.09 -2.37
CA GLN A 115 5.02 5.86 -3.50
C GLN A 115 6.51 6.15 -3.34
N GLY A 116 6.93 6.63 -2.18
CA GLY A 116 8.33 7.01 -1.91
C GLY A 116 9.30 5.83 -1.97
N PHE A 117 8.84 4.61 -1.68
CA PHE A 117 9.64 3.39 -1.74
C PHE A 117 9.29 2.43 -2.90
N ASN A 118 8.47 2.87 -3.85
CA ASN A 118 8.05 2.09 -5.01
C ASN A 118 7.46 0.71 -4.65
N LEU A 119 6.54 0.68 -3.70
CA LEU A 119 5.88 -0.54 -3.23
C LEU A 119 4.52 -0.72 -3.92
N PRO A 120 4.19 -1.92 -4.45
CA PRO A 120 2.94 -2.19 -5.16
C PRO A 120 1.79 -2.49 -4.18
N VAL A 121 1.48 -1.54 -3.30
CA VAL A 121 0.49 -1.75 -2.21
C VAL A 121 -0.92 -1.98 -2.76
N ALA A 122 -1.32 -1.29 -3.82
CA ALA A 122 -2.64 -1.48 -4.44
C ALA A 122 -2.82 -2.93 -4.93
N GLU A 123 -1.85 -3.46 -5.67
CA GLU A 123 -1.85 -4.84 -6.13
C GLU A 123 -1.77 -5.84 -4.98
N ALA A 124 -0.96 -5.56 -3.96
CA ALA A 124 -0.88 -6.38 -2.76
C ALA A 124 -2.24 -6.46 -2.03
N ILE A 125 -3.00 -5.37 -1.97
CA ILE A 125 -4.36 -5.34 -1.42
C ILE A 125 -5.28 -6.25 -2.23
N VAL A 126 -5.28 -6.15 -3.56
CA VAL A 126 -6.11 -7.00 -4.43
C VAL A 126 -5.76 -8.47 -4.24
N ALA A 127 -4.48 -8.83 -4.38
CA ALA A 127 -4.00 -10.19 -4.22
C ALA A 127 -4.34 -10.76 -2.84
N LYS A 128 -4.13 -9.98 -1.77
CA LYS A 128 -4.42 -10.43 -0.41
C LYS A 128 -5.92 -10.57 -0.15
N THR A 129 -6.75 -9.72 -0.73
CA THR A 129 -8.21 -9.81 -0.61
C THR A 129 -8.73 -11.08 -1.28
N LEU A 130 -8.26 -11.39 -2.50
CA LEU A 130 -8.58 -12.63 -3.20
C LEU A 130 -8.15 -13.86 -2.40
N PHE A 131 -6.92 -13.85 -1.87
CA PHE A 131 -6.43 -14.93 -1.02
C PHE A 131 -7.25 -15.06 0.27
N ASN A 132 -7.62 -13.94 0.92
CA ASN A 132 -8.41 -13.98 2.14
C ASN A 132 -9.82 -14.55 1.91
N ALA A 133 -10.40 -14.35 0.72
CA ALA A 133 -11.69 -14.94 0.34
C ALA A 133 -11.65 -16.48 0.20
N THR A 134 -10.47 -17.07 0.02
CA THR A 134 -10.30 -18.54 -0.01
C THR A 134 -10.02 -19.13 1.37
N ARG A 135 -9.80 -18.31 2.40
CA ARG A 135 -9.53 -18.80 3.75
C ARG A 135 -10.79 -19.46 4.34
N PRO A 136 -10.64 -20.55 5.11
CA PRO A 136 -11.77 -21.12 5.85
C PRO A 136 -12.33 -20.10 6.84
N LEU A 137 -13.64 -20.20 7.12
CA LEU A 137 -14.33 -19.38 8.12
C LEU A 137 -13.58 -19.47 9.46
N MET A 138 -13.41 -18.34 10.14
CA MET A 138 -12.77 -18.32 11.46
C MET A 138 -13.59 -19.16 12.45
N HIS A 139 -12.99 -20.22 12.98
CA HIS A 139 -13.41 -20.84 14.22
C HIS A 139 -12.69 -20.17 15.38
N GLY A 140 -13.38 -19.29 16.11
CA GLY A 140 -12.85 -18.72 17.37
C GLY A 140 -13.25 -17.28 17.61
N GLY A 141 -14.24 -17.09 18.48
CA GLY A 141 -14.66 -15.78 18.99
C GLY A 141 -13.63 -15.21 19.95
N LYS A 142 -12.80 -14.30 19.48
CA LYS A 142 -12.13 -13.35 20.36
C LYS A 142 -12.93 -12.06 20.35
N ALA A 143 -13.58 -11.78 21.48
CA ALA A 143 -13.97 -10.44 21.83
C ALA A 143 -12.69 -9.62 22.08
N PHE A 144 -12.76 -8.35 21.67
CA PHE A 144 -11.73 -7.31 21.76
C PHE A 144 -10.74 -7.47 22.92
#